data_AF-B3P027-F1
#
_entry.id   AF-B3P027-F1
#
_cell.length_a   1.000
_cell.length_b   1.000
_cell.length_c   1.000
_cell.angle_alpha   90.00
_cell.angle_beta   90.00
_cell.angle_gamma   90.00
#
_symmetry.space_group_name_H-M   'P 1'
#
loop_
_entity.id
_entity.type
_entity.pdbx_description
1 polymer ?
#
loop_
_entity_poly.entity_id
_entity_poly.type
_entity_poly.pdbx_seq_one_letter_code
_entity_poly.pdbx_strand_id
1 'polypeptide(L)'
;MIVKGTKGKPKLLMGGYEYYRNNSRGSKTYWLCARNRYMRCAARIITCSVTGELIIKNQQHNHDTLNQPKVDIKEKPLRSSPKTKDPEH
;
A
#
# COMPACT_ATOMS: atom_id res chain seq x y z
N MET A 1 -3.71 -10.00 -6.57
CA MET A 1 -3.31 -9.61 -7.94
C MET A 1 -2.50 -8.32 -7.91
N ILE A 2 -1.41 -8.22 -8.68
CA ILE A 2 -0.64 -6.97 -8.83
C ILE A 2 -1.21 -6.16 -10.01
N VAL A 3 -1.51 -4.88 -9.79
CA VAL A 3 -2.09 -3.96 -10.78
C VAL A 3 -1.24 -2.70 -10.92
N LYS A 4 -1.29 -2.04 -12.08
CA LYS A 4 -0.68 -0.73 -12.29
C LYS A 4 -1.58 0.35 -11.70
N GLY A 5 -1.10 1.09 -10.70
CA GLY A 5 -1.83 2.20 -10.12
C GLY A 5 -1.93 3.39 -11.09
N THR A 6 -2.82 4.34 -10.79
CA THR A 6 -3.06 5.54 -11.60
C THR A 6 -1.81 6.39 -11.83
N LYS A 7 -0.86 6.37 -10.89
CA LYS A 7 0.46 7.06 -10.99
C LYS A 7 1.57 6.16 -11.54
N GLY A 8 1.22 5.07 -12.22
CA GLY A 8 2.16 4.09 -12.79
C GLY A 8 2.84 3.16 -11.76
N LYS A 9 2.73 3.44 -10.46
CA LYS A 9 3.31 2.60 -9.40
C LYS A 9 2.49 1.32 -9.21
N PRO A 10 3.14 0.16 -9.04
CA PRO A 10 2.43 -1.09 -8.85
C PRO A 10 1.74 -1.13 -7.48
N LYS A 11 0.55 -1.71 -7.43
CA LYS A 11 -0.21 -2.01 -6.21
C LYS A 11 -0.54 -3.50 -6.17
N LEU A 12 -0.68 -4.06 -4.97
CA LEU A 12 -1.19 -5.40 -4.78
C LEU A 12 -2.61 -5.31 -4.21
N LEU A 13 -3.55 -6.00 -4.84
CA LEU A 13 -4.93 -6.18 -4.38
C LEU A 13 -5.06 -7.58 -3.77
N MET A 14 -5.50 -7.66 -2.52
CA MET A 14 -5.75 -8.93 -1.84
C MET A 14 -6.84 -8.75 -0.78
N GLY A 15 -7.85 -9.62 -0.77
CA GLY A 15 -8.88 -9.65 0.28
C GLY A 15 -9.66 -8.34 0.46
N GLY A 16 -9.88 -7.56 -0.61
CA GLY A 16 -10.55 -6.24 -0.52
C GLY A 16 -9.66 -5.11 -0.01
N TYR A 17 -8.37 -5.37 0.19
CA TYR A 17 -7.38 -4.39 0.63
C TYR A 17 -6.35 -4.10 -0.47
N GLU A 18 -5.89 -2.85 -0.49
CA GLU A 18 -4.75 -2.42 -1.30
C GLU A 18 -3.47 -2.47 -0.46
N TYR A 19 -2.37 -2.83 -1.11
CA TYR A 19 -1.03 -2.79 -0.56
C TYR A 19 -0.08 -2.05 -1.51
N TYR A 20 0.82 -1.25 -0.95
CA TYR A 20 1.89 -0.58 -1.69
C TYR A 20 3.21 -1.33 -1.53
N ARG A 21 4.05 -1.26 -2.56
CA ARG A 21 5.42 -1.79 -2.50
C ARG A 21 6.24 -0.99 -1.50
N ASN A 22 6.68 -1.64 -0.43
CA ASN A 22 7.55 -1.05 0.58
C ASN A 22 9.03 -1.16 0.19
N ASN A 23 9.47 -2.37 -0.15
CA ASN A 23 10.82 -2.60 -0.63
C ASN A 23 10.88 -3.90 -1.46
N SER A 24 11.94 -4.06 -2.24
CA SER A 24 12.26 -5.27 -2.99
C SER A 24 13.67 -5.73 -2.64
N ARG A 25 13.85 -7.03 -2.39
CA ARG A 25 15.14 -7.66 -2.09
C ARG A 25 15.24 -8.95 -2.89
N GLY A 26 16.14 -8.97 -3.88
CA GLY A 26 16.23 -10.06 -4.85
C GLY A 26 14.87 -10.30 -5.52
N SER A 27 14.40 -11.55 -5.49
CA SER A 27 13.09 -11.95 -6.03
C SER A 27 11.90 -11.60 -5.14
N LYS A 28 12.12 -11.18 -3.89
CA LYS A 28 11.05 -10.92 -2.92
C LYS A 28 10.66 -9.44 -2.94
N THR A 29 9.37 -9.17 -3.10
CA THR A 29 8.78 -7.84 -2.96
C THR A 29 7.91 -7.80 -1.71
N TYR A 30 8.15 -6.81 -0.85
CA TYR A 30 7.46 -6.61 0.42
C TYR A 30 6.37 -5.56 0.23
N TRP A 31 5.15 -5.93 0.60
CA TRP A 31 3.95 -5.12 0.44
C TRP A 31 3.38 -4.78 1.81
N LEU A 32 3.09 -3.51 2.03
CA LEU A 32 2.43 -3.01 3.24
C LEU A 32 1.04 -2.53 2.88
N CYS A 33 0.08 -2.67 3.79
CA CYS A 33 -1.26 -2.15 3.58
C CYS A 33 -1.22 -0.66 3.19
N ALA A 34 -2.06 -0.25 2.25
CA ALA A 34 -2.22 1.16 1.87
C ALA A 34 -2.49 2.05 3.09
N ARG A 35 -3.26 1.55 4.07
CA ARG A 35 -3.58 2.24 5.32
C ARG A 35 -2.41 2.29 6.33
N ASN A 36 -1.29 1.59 6.10
CA ASN A 36 -0.16 1.52 7.06
C ASN A 36 0.40 2.90 7.45
N ARG A 37 0.54 3.83 6.49
CA ARG A 37 1.18 5.13 6.78
C ARG A 37 0.36 6.06 7.66
N TYR A 38 -0.96 5.88 7.73
CA TYR A 38 -1.85 6.83 8.42
C TYR A 38 -2.72 6.19 9.51
N MET A 39 -3.02 4.89 9.39
CA MET A 39 -3.73 4.12 10.43
C MET A 39 -2.82 3.13 11.15
N ARG A 40 -1.52 3.09 10.84
CA ARG A 40 -0.55 2.13 11.39
C ARG A 40 -1.02 0.67 11.24
N CYS A 41 -1.80 0.39 10.18
CA CYS A 41 -2.25 -0.96 9.86
C CYS A 41 -1.04 -1.90 9.70
N ALA A 42 -1.06 -3.01 10.44
CA ALA A 42 0.08 -3.93 10.52
C ALA A 42 0.08 -5.01 9.42
N ALA A 43 -0.93 -5.05 8.54
CA ALA A 43 -1.06 -6.06 7.50
C ALA A 43 0.07 -5.98 6.46
N ARG A 44 0.63 -7.14 6.12
CA ARG A 44 1.86 -7.29 5.34
C ARG A 44 1.85 -8.56 4.50
N ILE A 45 2.26 -8.43 3.25
CA ILE A 45 2.38 -9.53 2.28
C ILE A 45 3.77 -9.48 1.64
N ILE A 46 4.28 -10.63 1.21
CA ILE A 46 5.49 -10.76 0.41
C ILE A 46 5.12 -11.54 -0.85
N THR A 47 5.61 -11.10 -2.00
CA THR A 47 5.50 -11.87 -3.26
C THR A 47 6.89 -12.26 -3.74
N CYS A 48 7.04 -13.45 -4.31
CA CYS A 48 8.27 -13.91 -4.94
C CYS A 48 8.10 -13.94 -6.47
N SER A 49 8.90 -13.18 -7.21
CA SER A 49 8.78 -13.14 -8.68
C SER A 49 9.30 -14.40 -9.38
N VAL A 50 10.19 -15.16 -8.73
CA VAL A 50 10.79 -16.38 -9.30
C VAL A 50 9.87 -17.58 -9.10
N THR A 51 9.34 -17.75 -7.88
CA THR A 51 8.46 -18.89 -7.53
C THR A 51 6.98 -18.59 -7.74
N GLY A 52 6.59 -17.33 -7.91
CA GLY A 52 5.20 -16.90 -7.95
C GLY A 52 4.49 -16.91 -6.58
N GLU A 53 5.19 -17.29 -5.51
CA GLU A 53 4.59 -17.44 -4.18
C GLU A 53 4.10 -16.12 -3.59
N LEU A 54 2.95 -16.19 -2.92
CA LEU A 54 2.39 -15.13 -2.10
C LEU A 54 2.44 -15.57 -0.64
N ILE A 55 3.26 -14.88 0.15
CA ILE A 55 3.46 -15.15 1.57
C ILE A 55 2.77 -14.07 2.38
N ILE A 56 1.80 -14.49 3.17
CA ILE A 56 1.08 -13.65 4.10
C ILE A 56 1.87 -13.54 5.41
N LYS A 57 2.32 -12.34 5.78
CA LYS A 57 3.04 -12.11 7.06
C LYS A 57 2.13 -11.63 8.17
N ASN A 58 1.12 -10.82 7.84
CA ASN A 58 0.08 -10.41 8.77
C ASN A 58 -1.19 -10.04 7.98
N GLN A 59 -2.36 -10.52 8.42
CA GLN A 59 -3.67 -10.23 7.83
C GLN A 59 -4.57 -9.39 8.73
N GLN A 60 -4.11 -9.00 9.92
CA GLN A 60 -4.92 -8.17 10.79
C GLN A 60 -4.94 -6.72 10.26
N HIS A 61 -6.14 -6.30 9.89
CA HIS A 61 -6.46 -4.92 9.52
C HIS A 61 -7.21 -4.27 10.67
N ASN A 62 -6.92 -2.99 10.90
CA ASN A 62 -7.56 -2.15 11.91
C ASN A 62 -8.48 -1.10 11.27
N HIS A 63 -8.99 -1.40 10.08
CA HIS A 63 -9.81 -0.52 9.27
C HIS A 63 -10.64 -1.34 8.29
N ASP A 64 -11.69 -0.73 7.75
CA ASP A 64 -12.54 -1.35 6.75
C ASP A 64 -11.85 -1.57 5.40
N THR A 65 -12.41 -2.49 4.62
CA THR A 65 -12.00 -2.74 3.23
C THR A 65 -12.37 -1.56 2.34
N LEU A 66 -11.72 -1.44 1.18
CA LEU A 66 -11.98 -0.35 0.24
C LEU A 66 -13.32 -0.49 -0.51
N ASN A 67 -13.98 -1.64 -0.39
CA ASN A 67 -15.20 -2.00 -1.12
C ASN A 67 -16.47 -1.92 -0.26
N GLN A 68 -16.46 -1.24 0.88
CA GLN A 68 -17.72 -0.81 1.48
C GLN A 68 -18.30 0.34 0.63
N PRO A 69 -19.58 0.26 0.20
CA PRO A 69 -20.25 1.38 -0.45
C PRO A 69 -20.19 2.58 0.50
N LYS A 70 -19.60 3.67 0.01
CA LYS A 70 -19.48 4.93 0.74
C LYS A 70 -20.89 5.44 1.04
N VAL A 71 -21.35 5.32 2.28
CA VAL A 71 -22.36 6.26 2.79
C VAL A 71 -21.65 7.61 2.90
N ASP A 72 -22.18 8.61 2.20
CA ASP A 72 -21.60 9.94 2.04
C ASP A 72 -21.25 10.61 3.38
N ILE A 73 -19.96 10.66 3.72
CA ILE A 73 -19.45 11.68 4.65
C ILE A 73 -18.20 12.30 4.03
N LYS A 74 -18.35 13.60 3.74
CA LYS A 74 -17.45 14.59 3.12
C LYS A 74 -15.93 14.37 3.28
N GLU A 75 -15.25 14.69 2.19
CA GLU A 75 -13.80 14.84 1.99
C GLU A 75 -13.02 15.51 3.14
N LYS A 76 -11.79 15.03 3.38
CA LYS A 76 -10.64 15.87 3.76
C LYS A 76 -9.34 15.38 3.08
N PRO A 77 -8.39 16.29 2.78
CA PRO A 77 -7.57 16.23 1.58
C PRO A 77 -6.31 15.39 1.72
N LEU A 78 -5.83 14.89 0.57
CA LEU A 78 -4.49 14.35 0.37
C LEU A 78 -3.44 15.34 0.92
N ARG A 79 -2.82 15.00 2.06
CA ARG A 79 -1.79 15.84 2.66
C ARG A 79 -0.60 15.95 1.70
N SER A 80 -0.42 17.16 1.20
CA SER A 80 0.78 17.67 0.54
C SER A 80 2.01 17.39 1.41
N SER A 81 3.03 16.75 0.85
CA SER A 81 4.38 16.86 1.40
C SER A 81 4.96 18.20 0.91
N PRO A 82 5.41 19.10 1.80
CA PRO A 82 6.08 20.31 1.39
C PRO A 82 7.36 19.96 0.61
N LYS A 83 7.52 20.58 -0.57
CA LYS A 83 8.84 20.83 -1.14
C LYS A 83 9.53 21.84 -0.22
N THR A 84 10.69 21.50 0.31
CA THR A 84 11.70 22.50 0.65
C THR A 84 12.87 22.30 -0.30
N LYS A 85 13.09 23.33 -1.11
CA LYS A 85 14.21 23.53 -2.03
C LYS A 85 15.29 24.34 -1.31
N ASP A 86 16.53 23.92 -1.50
CA ASP A 86 17.79 24.69 -1.63
C ASP A 86 18.38 25.42 -0.39
N PRO A 87 19.68 25.83 -0.36
CA PRO A 87 20.78 25.69 -1.34
C PRO A 87 22.14 25.19 -0.77
N GLU A 88 23.13 25.03 -1.67
CA GLU A 88 24.58 24.86 -1.44
C GLU A 88 25.23 25.95 -0.56
N HIS A 89 26.29 25.53 0.16
CA HIS A 89 27.53 26.29 0.40
C HIS A 89 28.70 25.32 0.47
#